data_AF-A0A645FH05-F1
#
_entry.id   AF-A0A645FH05-F1
#
_cell.length_a   1.000
_cell.length_b   1.000
_cell.length_c   1.000
_cell.angle_alpha   90.00
_cell.angle_beta   90.00
_cell.angle_gamma   90.00
#
_symmetry.space_group_name_H-M   'P 1'
#
loop_
_entity.id
_entity.type
_entity.pdbx_description
1 polymer ?
#
loop_
_entity_poly.entity_id
_entity_poly.type
_entity_poly.pdbx_seq_one_letter_code
_entity_poly.pdbx_strand_id
1 'polypeptide(L)'
;MMMSSMLVYEIPWMLFMVTCAKQVVGKFLPAFEDNAFDMSQEEIDTAAKAAAEDSTEWNGFRRIFTKEQFLPCLGMFILTILIYFLCKGVSMLFAPGSRSTVIIIGSSILGILCSFIPQLRKVKGTYNLGIYVVMIFAFPLTAGADLRTFLDPSMFYIFLFCCGMLYLDLILNVAICKVVKVDTDTMLATHAGAIFAPGYVPVVCAHLKNQKVLISGVASGIFGYATGSFLGIIFTQIFSYLM
;
A
#
# COMPACT_ATOMS: atom_id res chain seq x y z
N MET A 1 -7.19 19.35 4.56
CA MET A 1 -7.78 19.95 3.35
C MET A 1 -7.68 19.02 2.13
N MET A 2 -6.51 18.50 1.75
CA MET A 2 -6.36 17.53 0.64
C MET A 2 -6.89 16.10 0.93
N MET A 3 -7.02 15.74 2.21
CA MET A 3 -7.43 14.39 2.66
C MET A 3 -8.92 14.13 2.49
N SER A 4 -9.73 15.19 2.58
CA SER A 4 -11.17 15.14 2.37
C SER A 4 -11.48 14.66 0.96
N SER A 5 -10.81 15.27 -0.04
CA SER A 5 -10.93 14.92 -1.46
C SER A 5 -10.61 13.47 -1.76
N MET A 6 -9.75 12.83 -0.97
CA MET A 6 -9.38 11.42 -1.17
C MET A 6 -10.55 10.46 -0.92
N LEU A 7 -11.33 10.67 0.13
CA LEU A 7 -12.46 9.79 0.45
C LEU A 7 -13.57 9.81 -0.60
N VAL A 8 -13.81 10.98 -1.20
CA VAL A 8 -14.92 11.15 -2.16
C VAL A 8 -14.62 10.46 -3.50
N TYR A 9 -13.35 10.35 -3.91
CA TYR A 9 -13.00 9.59 -5.12
C TYR A 9 -12.66 8.12 -4.84
N GLU A 10 -12.03 7.80 -3.70
CA GLU A 10 -11.57 6.44 -3.42
C GLU A 10 -12.74 5.47 -3.24
N ILE A 11 -13.81 5.90 -2.57
CA ILE A 11 -14.96 5.02 -2.30
C ILE A 11 -15.65 4.61 -3.62
N PRO A 12 -16.00 5.53 -4.55
CA PRO A 12 -16.49 5.15 -5.87
C PRO A 12 -15.49 4.33 -6.69
N TRP A 13 -14.19 4.63 -6.59
CA TRP A 13 -13.15 3.88 -7.30
C TRP A 13 -13.03 2.44 -6.80
N MET A 14 -13.06 2.22 -5.49
CA MET A 14 -13.11 0.88 -4.90
C MET A 14 -14.36 0.12 -5.34
N LEU A 15 -15.52 0.78 -5.32
CA LEU A 15 -16.78 0.21 -5.80
C LEU A 15 -16.67 -0.19 -7.28
N PHE A 16 -16.08 0.67 -8.11
CA PHE A 16 -15.84 0.38 -9.51
C PHE A 16 -14.87 -0.79 -9.70
N MET A 17 -13.77 -0.85 -8.94
CA MET A 17 -12.81 -1.95 -9.01
C MET A 17 -13.43 -3.29 -8.61
N VAL A 18 -14.21 -3.32 -7.53
CA VAL A 18 -14.85 -4.57 -7.07
C VAL A 18 -16.01 -4.98 -7.98
N THR A 19 -16.80 -4.03 -8.50
CA THR A 19 -18.05 -4.35 -9.21
C THR A 19 -17.87 -4.47 -10.73
N CYS A 20 -17.07 -3.58 -11.33
CA CYS A 20 -17.03 -3.38 -12.78
C CYS A 20 -15.67 -3.72 -13.41
N ALA A 21 -14.56 -3.67 -12.66
CA ALA A 21 -13.24 -3.80 -13.28
C ALA A 21 -13.02 -5.17 -13.93
N LYS A 22 -13.48 -6.29 -13.34
CA LYS A 22 -13.36 -7.60 -13.99
C LYS A 22 -14.08 -7.66 -15.34
N GLN A 23 -15.27 -7.06 -15.42
CA GLN A 23 -16.08 -7.06 -16.65
C GLN A 23 -15.49 -6.15 -17.74
N VAL A 24 -14.88 -5.03 -17.34
CA VAL A 24 -14.26 -4.07 -18.27
C VAL A 24 -12.90 -4.58 -18.73
N VAL A 25 -12.03 -4.98 -17.81
CA VAL A 25 -10.66 -5.42 -18.08
C VAL A 25 -10.64 -6.78 -18.78
N GLY A 26 -11.55 -7.70 -18.42
CA GLY A 26 -11.67 -9.01 -19.06
C GLY A 26 -12.09 -8.98 -20.53
N LYS A 27 -12.53 -7.83 -21.06
CA LYS A 27 -12.74 -7.65 -22.51
C LYS A 27 -11.46 -7.31 -23.26
N PHE A 28 -10.44 -6.80 -22.58
CA PHE A 28 -9.20 -6.31 -23.21
C PHE A 28 -7.99 -7.21 -22.96
N LEU A 29 -7.99 -7.98 -21.86
CA LEU A 29 -6.91 -8.89 -21.49
C LEU A 29 -7.31 -10.36 -21.71
N PRO A 30 -6.33 -11.26 -21.89
CA PRO A 30 -6.58 -12.70 -21.93
C PRO A 30 -7.19 -13.20 -20.62
N ALA A 31 -8.01 -14.25 -20.74
CA ALA A 31 -8.55 -14.97 -19.59
C ALA A 31 -7.43 -15.71 -18.85
N PHE A 32 -7.59 -15.90 -17.54
CA PHE A 32 -6.63 -16.63 -16.72
C PHE A 32 -6.49 -18.07 -17.21
N GLU A 33 -5.27 -18.47 -17.58
CA GLU A 33 -4.94 -19.87 -17.90
C GLU A 33 -4.47 -20.59 -16.63
N ASP A 34 -5.27 -21.58 -16.20
CA ASP A 34 -5.09 -22.31 -14.93
C ASP A 34 -3.76 -23.10 -14.84
N ASN A 35 -3.11 -23.31 -15.99
CA ASN A 35 -1.89 -24.09 -16.15
C ASN A 35 -0.58 -23.30 -15.91
N ALA A 36 -0.65 -21.97 -15.70
CA ALA A 36 0.54 -21.13 -15.57
C ALA A 36 1.14 -21.08 -14.14
N PHE A 37 0.39 -21.55 -13.13
CA PHE A 37 0.80 -21.53 -11.73
C PHE A 37 0.70 -22.94 -11.13
N ASP A 38 1.79 -23.69 -11.21
CA ASP A 38 1.95 -25.02 -10.60
C ASP A 38 2.34 -24.85 -9.10
N MET A 39 1.55 -24.07 -8.37
CA MET A 39 1.73 -23.86 -6.93
C MET A 39 0.89 -24.85 -6.13
N SER A 40 1.50 -25.44 -5.11
CA SER A 40 0.80 -26.34 -4.21
C SER A 40 -0.26 -25.57 -3.40
N GLN A 41 -1.39 -26.22 -3.13
CA GLN A 41 -2.46 -25.65 -2.31
C GLN A 41 -1.95 -25.21 -0.91
N GLU A 42 -0.90 -25.87 -0.41
CA GLU A 42 -0.25 -25.55 0.86
C GLU A 42 0.51 -24.21 0.84
N GLU A 43 1.14 -23.84 -0.27
CA GLU A 43 1.78 -22.53 -0.46
C GLU A 43 0.75 -21.41 -0.55
N ILE A 44 -0.36 -21.67 -1.25
CA ILE A 44 -1.50 -20.74 -1.33
C ILE A 44 -2.11 -20.54 0.05
N ASP A 45 -2.34 -21.62 0.80
CA ASP A 45 -2.91 -21.55 2.15
C ASP A 45 -1.96 -20.87 3.15
N THR A 46 -0.65 -21.03 2.97
CA THR A 46 0.37 -20.34 3.79
C THR A 46 0.42 -18.85 3.47
N ALA A 47 0.38 -18.47 2.19
CA ALA A 47 0.31 -17.08 1.77
C ALA A 47 -1.02 -16.43 2.15
N ALA A 48 -2.12 -17.15 2.06
CA ALA A 48 -3.45 -16.73 2.52
C ALA A 48 -3.48 -16.57 4.03
N LYS A 49 -2.87 -17.47 4.81
CA LYS A 49 -2.73 -17.30 6.26
C LYS A 49 -1.82 -16.14 6.63
N ALA A 50 -0.73 -15.90 5.92
CA ALA A 50 0.13 -14.74 6.16
C ALA A 50 -0.58 -13.43 5.83
N ALA A 51 -1.25 -13.35 4.68
CA ALA A 51 -2.03 -12.18 4.28
C ALA A 51 -3.30 -11.97 5.13
N ALA A 52 -3.87 -13.05 5.68
CA ALA A 52 -4.96 -12.99 6.66
C ALA A 52 -4.47 -12.64 8.07
N GLU A 53 -3.27 -13.09 8.49
CA GLU A 53 -2.64 -12.65 9.76
C GLU A 53 -2.31 -11.14 9.72
N ASP A 54 -1.98 -10.61 8.55
CA ASP A 54 -1.79 -9.18 8.25
C ASP A 54 -3.08 -8.49 7.75
N SER A 55 -4.23 -9.19 7.71
CA SER A 55 -5.46 -8.55 7.26
C SER A 55 -5.93 -7.53 8.29
N THR A 56 -6.50 -6.43 7.80
CA THR A 56 -7.12 -5.34 8.58
C THR A 56 -8.38 -5.79 9.32
N GLU A 57 -8.56 -7.08 9.57
CA GLU A 57 -9.65 -7.61 10.36
C GLU A 57 -9.49 -7.18 11.83
N TRP A 58 -10.62 -6.90 12.47
CA TRP A 58 -10.69 -6.54 13.90
C TRP A 58 -9.90 -7.50 14.82
N ASN A 59 -9.83 -8.77 14.44
CA ASN A 59 -9.08 -9.80 15.16
C ASN A 59 -7.55 -9.56 15.15
N GLY A 60 -7.01 -8.99 14.06
CA GLY A 60 -5.60 -8.62 13.94
C GLY A 60 -5.20 -7.52 14.92
N PHE A 61 -6.04 -6.49 15.08
CA PHE A 61 -5.81 -5.40 16.04
C PHE A 61 -5.93 -5.86 17.49
N ARG A 62 -6.91 -6.72 17.81
CA ARG A 62 -7.07 -7.26 19.17
C ARG A 62 -5.84 -8.04 19.62
N ARG A 63 -5.14 -8.70 18.69
CA ARG A 63 -3.94 -9.49 18.96
C ARG A 63 -2.79 -8.66 19.52
N ILE A 64 -2.65 -7.41 19.08
CA ILE A 64 -1.61 -6.47 19.57
C ILE A 64 -1.74 -6.26 21.10
N PHE A 65 -2.96 -6.25 21.62
CA PHE A 65 -3.26 -6.04 23.04
C PHE A 65 -3.27 -7.33 23.87
N THR A 66 -2.91 -8.47 23.31
CA THR A 66 -2.77 -9.72 24.08
C THR A 66 -1.47 -9.73 24.88
N LYS A 67 -1.49 -10.30 26.09
CA LYS A 67 -0.35 -10.30 27.02
C LYS A 67 0.93 -10.93 26.42
N GLU A 68 0.77 -11.88 25.51
CA GLU A 68 1.89 -12.57 24.85
C GLU A 68 2.56 -11.73 23.74
N GLN A 69 1.80 -10.86 23.08
CA GLN A 69 2.30 -10.08 21.93
C GLN A 69 2.54 -8.61 22.24
N PHE A 70 2.00 -8.09 23.35
CA PHE A 70 2.17 -6.70 23.73
C PHE A 70 3.64 -6.31 23.96
N LEU A 71 4.39 -7.13 24.70
CA LEU A 71 5.80 -6.87 25.00
C LEU A 71 6.71 -6.86 23.75
N PRO A 72 6.65 -7.85 22.84
CA PRO A 72 7.44 -7.79 21.62
C PRO A 72 6.98 -6.70 20.64
N CYS A 73 5.68 -6.39 20.56
CA CYS A 73 5.19 -5.25 19.76
C CYS A 73 5.71 -3.91 20.28
N LEU A 74 5.72 -3.73 21.61
CA LEU A 74 6.28 -2.52 22.24
C LEU A 74 7.78 -2.39 21.94
N GLY A 75 8.53 -3.50 21.97
CA GLY A 75 9.94 -3.52 21.57
C GLY A 75 10.16 -3.04 20.13
N MET A 76 9.33 -3.51 19.19
CA MET A 76 9.39 -3.08 17.78
C MET A 76 9.01 -1.60 17.61
N PHE A 77 8.05 -1.10 18.38
CA PHE A 77 7.68 0.31 18.38
C PHE A 77 8.83 1.20 18.88
N ILE A 78 9.46 0.84 19.99
CA ILE A 78 10.62 1.54 20.54
C ILE A 78 11.78 1.51 19.54
N LEU A 79 12.02 0.37 18.89
CA LEU A 79 13.04 0.25 17.84
C LEU A 79 12.78 1.22 16.68
N THR A 80 11.52 1.33 16.24
CA THR A 80 11.13 2.26 15.16
C THR A 80 11.40 3.72 15.56
N ILE A 81 11.06 4.09 16.80
CA ILE A 81 11.36 5.42 17.35
C ILE A 81 12.88 5.66 17.38
N LEU A 82 13.66 4.67 17.83
CA LEU A 82 15.11 4.77 17.88
C LEU A 82 15.72 4.97 16.50
N ILE A 83 15.27 4.21 15.49
CA ILE A 83 15.69 4.38 14.09
C ILE A 83 15.36 5.79 13.60
N TYR A 84 14.16 6.29 13.87
CA TYR A 84 13.77 7.65 13.48
C TYR A 84 14.69 8.71 14.12
N PHE A 85 14.97 8.61 15.43
CA PHE A 85 15.86 9.56 16.10
C PHE A 85 17.31 9.46 15.61
N LEU A 86 17.77 8.25 15.28
CA LEU A 86 19.08 8.04 14.67
C LEU A 86 19.16 8.75 13.31
N CYS A 87 18.17 8.56 12.44
CA CYS A 87 18.08 9.24 11.16
C CYS A 87 17.95 10.75 11.31
N LYS A 88 17.18 11.23 12.30
CA LYS A 88 17.06 12.65 12.62
C LYS A 88 18.40 13.23 13.05
N GLY A 89 19.16 12.54 13.90
CA GLY A 89 20.51 12.95 14.30
C GLY A 89 21.45 13.06 13.11
N VAL A 90 21.46 12.05 12.24
CA VAL A 90 22.25 12.06 11.00
C VAL A 90 21.81 13.20 10.06
N SER A 91 20.51 13.47 9.96
CA SER A 91 19.98 14.53 9.10
C SER A 91 20.46 15.93 9.47
N MET A 92 20.88 16.16 10.73
CA MET A 92 21.40 17.47 11.16
C MET A 92 22.74 17.82 10.48
N LEU A 93 23.47 16.82 9.99
CA LEU A 93 24.70 17.02 9.22
C LEU A 93 24.44 17.53 7.79
N PHE A 94 23.19 17.51 7.33
CA PHE A 94 22.79 17.90 5.98
C PHE A 94 22.08 19.26 5.97
N ALA A 95 22.05 19.86 4.78
CA ALA A 95 21.39 21.14 4.54
C ALA A 95 19.89 21.08 4.91
N PRO A 96 19.29 22.18 5.41
CA PRO A 96 17.90 22.21 5.87
C PRO A 96 16.89 21.66 4.85
N GLY A 97 17.10 21.95 3.56
CA GLY A 97 16.22 21.50 2.48
C GLY A 97 16.23 19.99 2.24
N SER A 98 17.30 19.29 2.60
CA SER A 98 17.44 17.83 2.40
C SER A 98 17.13 16.99 3.63
N ARG A 99 16.87 17.61 4.80
CA ARG A 99 16.74 16.86 6.07
C ARG A 99 15.55 15.91 6.07
N SER A 100 14.40 16.36 5.57
CA SER A 100 13.19 15.52 5.44
C SER A 100 13.46 14.31 4.56
N THR A 101 14.12 14.51 3.41
CA THR A 101 14.52 13.44 2.50
C THR A 101 15.44 12.42 3.16
N VAL A 102 16.48 12.88 3.87
CA VAL A 102 17.42 12.00 4.59
C VAL A 102 16.72 11.18 5.66
N ILE A 103 15.78 11.78 6.40
CA ILE A 103 15.00 11.07 7.43
C ILE A 103 14.15 9.97 6.79
N ILE A 104 13.39 10.29 5.73
CA ILE A 104 12.49 9.33 5.08
C ILE A 104 13.30 8.18 4.49
N ILE A 105 14.28 8.46 3.61
CA ILE A 105 15.11 7.42 2.99
C ILE A 105 15.87 6.62 4.05
N GLY A 106 16.51 7.29 5.00
CA GLY A 106 17.31 6.63 6.02
C GLY A 106 16.48 5.67 6.86
N SER A 107 15.30 6.10 7.29
CA SER A 107 14.38 5.26 8.08
C SER A 107 13.83 4.09 7.27
N SER A 108 13.52 4.28 5.98
CA SER A 108 13.06 3.22 5.09
C SER A 108 14.14 2.17 4.83
N ILE A 109 15.38 2.60 4.55
CA ILE A 109 16.51 1.68 4.34
C ILE A 109 16.81 0.90 5.63
N LEU A 110 16.90 1.57 6.78
CA LEU A 110 17.13 0.90 8.05
C LEU A 110 15.98 -0.05 8.41
N GLY A 111 14.73 0.33 8.14
CA GLY A 111 13.57 -0.54 8.32
C GLY A 111 13.65 -1.80 7.46
N ILE A 112 14.01 -1.67 6.18
CA ILE A 112 14.22 -2.80 5.27
C ILE A 112 15.39 -3.67 5.75
N LEU A 113 16.50 -3.07 6.17
CA LEU A 113 17.66 -3.78 6.72
C LEU A 113 17.29 -4.58 7.98
N CYS A 114 16.52 -3.97 8.88
CA CYS A 114 15.99 -4.65 10.06
C CYS A 114 15.06 -5.82 9.72
N SER A 115 14.35 -5.76 8.58
CA SER A 115 13.46 -6.84 8.11
C SER A 115 14.21 -8.13 7.74
N PHE A 116 15.51 -8.04 7.42
CA PHE A 116 16.36 -9.24 7.21
C PHE A 116 16.73 -9.96 8.50
N ILE A 117 16.53 -9.33 9.67
CA ILE A 117 16.88 -9.92 10.96
C ILE A 117 15.77 -10.93 11.37
N PRO A 118 16.07 -12.24 11.48
CA PRO A 118 15.05 -13.27 11.70
C PRO A 118 14.29 -13.08 13.02
N GLN A 119 14.95 -12.51 14.02
CA GLN A 119 14.38 -12.25 15.35
C GLN A 119 13.29 -11.17 15.29
N LEU A 120 13.49 -10.13 14.49
CA LEU A 120 12.54 -9.03 14.31
C LEU A 120 11.36 -9.48 13.43
N ARG A 121 11.63 -10.26 12.38
CA ARG A 121 10.60 -10.79 11.47
C ARG A 121 9.65 -11.78 12.14
N LYS A 122 10.08 -12.48 13.19
CA LYS A 122 9.24 -13.45 13.92
C LYS A 122 8.18 -12.78 14.79
N VAL A 123 8.29 -11.48 15.05
CA VAL A 123 7.30 -10.75 15.85
C VAL A 123 6.02 -10.61 15.05
N LYS A 124 4.98 -11.34 15.48
CA LYS A 124 3.64 -11.26 14.89
C LYS A 124 2.96 -9.94 15.27
N GLY A 125 2.17 -9.37 14.36
CA GLY A 125 1.35 -8.18 14.61
C GLY A 125 2.04 -6.84 14.37
N THR A 126 3.28 -6.83 13.87
CA THR A 126 4.02 -5.60 13.51
C THR A 126 3.36 -4.82 12.38
N TYR A 127 2.76 -5.50 11.39
CA TYR A 127 1.99 -4.88 10.32
C TYR A 127 0.76 -4.15 10.87
N ASN A 128 -0.06 -4.83 11.68
CA ASN A 128 -1.25 -4.26 12.31
C ASN A 128 -0.90 -3.10 13.25
N LEU A 129 0.23 -3.17 13.95
CA LEU A 129 0.75 -2.06 14.77
C LEU A 129 1.06 -0.84 13.91
N GLY A 130 1.70 -1.03 12.75
CA GLY A 130 1.98 0.04 11.80
C GLY A 130 0.70 0.70 11.30
N ILE A 131 -0.26 -0.09 10.82
CA ILE A 131 -1.56 0.40 10.37
C ILE A 131 -2.30 1.13 11.50
N TYR A 132 -2.27 0.60 12.73
CA TYR A 132 -2.91 1.23 13.88
C TYR A 132 -2.35 2.64 14.17
N VAL A 133 -1.02 2.79 14.15
CA VAL A 133 -0.37 4.09 14.36
C VAL A 133 -0.71 5.07 13.23
N VAL A 134 -0.69 4.60 11.97
CA VAL A 134 -1.10 5.41 10.81
C VAL A 134 -2.57 5.86 10.96
N MET A 135 -3.46 4.96 11.38
CA MET A 135 -4.87 5.30 11.59
C MET A 135 -5.09 6.34 12.69
N ILE A 136 -4.39 6.23 13.83
CA ILE A 136 -4.47 7.23 14.92
C ILE A 136 -4.05 8.62 14.43
N PHE A 137 -3.01 8.69 13.59
CA PHE A 137 -2.54 9.96 13.04
C PHE A 137 -3.46 10.49 11.92
N ALA A 138 -3.96 9.59 11.06
CA ALA A 138 -4.81 9.96 9.94
C ALA A 138 -6.23 10.37 10.39
N PHE A 139 -6.76 9.77 11.47
CA PHE A 139 -8.13 10.01 11.90
C PHE A 139 -8.43 11.48 12.22
N PRO A 140 -7.64 12.21 13.05
CA PRO A 140 -7.88 13.63 13.31
C PRO A 140 -7.75 14.51 12.06
N LEU A 141 -6.79 14.19 11.18
CA LEU A 141 -6.58 14.92 9.93
C LEU A 141 -7.79 14.81 8.99
N THR A 142 -8.43 13.64 8.95
CA THR A 142 -9.65 13.40 8.19
C THR A 142 -10.88 13.93 8.92
N ALA A 143 -10.97 13.82 10.24
CA ALA A 143 -12.12 14.30 11.01
C ALA A 143 -12.27 15.83 10.96
N GLY A 144 -11.16 16.56 10.82
CA GLY A 144 -11.15 18.01 10.58
C GLY A 144 -11.47 18.43 9.13
N ALA A 145 -11.85 17.50 8.25
CA ALA A 145 -12.22 17.78 6.87
C ALA A 145 -13.57 18.52 6.77
N ASP A 146 -13.57 19.73 6.20
CA ASP A 146 -14.80 20.39 5.80
C ASP A 146 -15.20 19.98 4.37
N LEU A 147 -16.37 19.36 4.24
CA LEU A 147 -16.95 18.95 2.95
C LEU A 147 -17.42 20.14 2.10
N ARG A 148 -17.62 21.32 2.69
CA ARG A 148 -18.01 22.54 1.96
C ARG A 148 -16.90 23.04 1.04
N THR A 149 -15.66 22.78 1.41
CA THR A 149 -14.47 23.13 0.63
C THR A 149 -14.44 22.47 -0.76
N PHE A 150 -15.18 21.38 -0.97
CA PHE A 150 -15.26 20.73 -2.28
C PHE A 150 -16.04 21.51 -3.32
N LEU A 151 -16.96 22.37 -2.87
CA LEU A 151 -17.74 23.24 -3.74
C LEU A 151 -16.90 24.44 -4.21
N ASP A 152 -15.70 24.61 -3.68
CA ASP A 152 -14.75 25.59 -4.16
C ASP A 152 -14.23 25.17 -5.55
N PRO A 153 -14.35 26.01 -6.58
CA PRO A 153 -13.86 25.72 -7.93
C PRO A 153 -12.39 25.30 -7.96
N SER A 154 -11.55 25.83 -7.06
CA SER A 154 -10.13 25.46 -6.97
C SER A 154 -9.92 24.01 -6.55
N MET A 155 -10.77 23.48 -5.67
CA MET A 155 -10.73 22.10 -5.20
C MET A 155 -11.29 21.12 -6.23
N PHE A 156 -12.24 21.58 -7.06
CA PHE A 156 -12.78 20.77 -8.16
C PHE A 156 -11.69 20.38 -9.18
N TYR A 157 -10.74 21.27 -9.49
CA TYR A 157 -9.63 20.94 -10.40
C TYR A 157 -8.69 19.87 -9.82
N ILE A 158 -8.40 19.94 -8.51
CA ILE A 158 -7.57 18.93 -7.83
C ILE A 158 -8.28 17.58 -7.84
N PHE A 159 -9.59 17.57 -7.56
CA PHE A 159 -10.41 16.36 -7.64
C PHE A 159 -10.36 15.73 -9.04
N LEU A 160 -10.56 16.53 -10.09
CA LEU A 160 -10.55 16.05 -11.47
C LEU A 160 -9.16 15.54 -11.89
N PHE A 161 -8.10 16.20 -11.42
CA PHE A 161 -6.72 15.74 -11.60
C PHE A 161 -6.47 14.37 -10.92
N CYS A 162 -6.88 14.19 -9.67
CA CYS A 162 -6.75 12.91 -8.95
C CYS A 162 -7.53 11.79 -9.63
N CYS A 163 -8.79 12.03 -10.01
CA CYS A 163 -9.56 11.06 -10.78
C CYS A 163 -8.85 10.74 -12.10
N GLY A 164 -8.40 11.75 -12.84
CA GLY A 164 -7.65 11.59 -14.08
C GLY A 164 -6.41 10.72 -13.92
N MET A 165 -5.64 10.91 -12.84
CA MET A 165 -4.47 10.08 -12.54
C MET A 165 -4.85 8.62 -12.29
N LEU A 166 -5.92 8.34 -11.55
CA LEU A 166 -6.36 6.95 -11.30
C LEU A 166 -6.81 6.24 -12.58
N TYR A 167 -7.61 6.92 -13.42
CA TYR A 167 -8.02 6.35 -14.69
C TYR A 167 -6.84 6.18 -15.64
N LEU A 168 -5.91 7.15 -15.67
CA LEU A 168 -4.71 7.06 -16.49
C LEU A 168 -3.80 5.91 -16.04
N ASP A 169 -3.61 5.73 -14.74
CA ASP A 169 -2.86 4.62 -14.17
C ASP A 169 -3.48 3.28 -14.56
N LEU A 170 -4.80 3.12 -14.41
CA LEU A 170 -5.51 1.91 -14.85
C LEU A 170 -5.34 1.66 -16.35
N ILE A 171 -5.53 2.68 -17.18
CA ILE A 171 -5.41 2.56 -18.65
C ILE A 171 -3.98 2.18 -19.04
N LEU A 172 -2.98 2.84 -18.46
CA LEU A 172 -1.58 2.58 -18.73
C LEU A 172 -1.19 1.17 -18.29
N ASN A 173 -1.62 0.76 -17.10
CA ASN A 173 -1.37 -0.58 -16.58
C ASN A 173 -2.02 -1.65 -17.47
N VAL A 174 -3.28 -1.46 -17.88
CA VAL A 174 -3.98 -2.34 -18.85
C VAL A 174 -3.24 -2.40 -20.18
N ALA A 175 -2.77 -1.27 -20.71
CA ALA A 175 -2.04 -1.22 -21.97
C ALA A 175 -0.72 -1.99 -21.91
N ILE A 176 0.04 -1.84 -20.82
CA ILE A 176 1.29 -2.57 -20.58
C ILE A 176 1.01 -4.07 -20.43
N CYS A 177 0.02 -4.44 -19.60
CA CYS A 177 -0.37 -5.84 -19.41
C CYS A 177 -0.83 -6.50 -20.71
N LYS A 178 -1.47 -5.76 -21.62
CA LYS A 178 -1.86 -6.28 -22.94
C LYS A 178 -0.66 -6.62 -23.81
N VAL A 179 0.41 -5.81 -23.77
CA VAL A 179 1.66 -6.06 -24.51
C VAL A 179 2.42 -7.25 -23.92
N VAL A 180 2.48 -7.33 -22.59
CA VAL A 180 3.16 -8.40 -21.86
C VAL A 180 2.32 -9.70 -21.80
N LYS A 181 1.04 -9.63 -22.21
CA LYS A 181 0.06 -10.72 -22.17
C LYS A 181 -0.17 -11.26 -20.75
N VAL A 182 -0.21 -10.37 -19.77
CA VAL A 182 -0.62 -10.70 -18.40
C VAL A 182 -2.12 -10.98 -18.39
N ASP A 183 -2.53 -11.95 -17.59
CA ASP A 183 -3.92 -12.33 -17.43
C ASP A 183 -4.72 -11.28 -16.62
N THR A 184 -6.04 -11.32 -16.77
CA THR A 184 -6.94 -10.36 -16.12
C THR A 184 -6.91 -10.46 -14.59
N ASP A 185 -6.82 -11.66 -14.02
CA ASP A 185 -6.95 -11.88 -12.57
C ASP A 185 -5.68 -11.43 -11.83
N THR A 186 -4.50 -11.71 -12.37
CA THR A 186 -3.19 -11.27 -11.88
C THR A 186 -3.08 -9.75 -11.97
N MET A 187 -3.48 -9.16 -13.11
CA MET A 187 -3.45 -7.71 -13.27
C MET A 187 -4.32 -7.01 -12.21
N LEU A 188 -5.54 -7.50 -11.97
CA LEU A 188 -6.43 -6.94 -10.96
C LEU A 188 -5.90 -7.14 -9.54
N ALA A 189 -5.35 -8.30 -9.21
CA ALA A 189 -4.76 -8.57 -7.89
C ALA A 189 -3.54 -7.67 -7.61
N THR A 190 -2.65 -7.51 -8.59
CA THR A 190 -1.47 -6.63 -8.50
C THR A 190 -1.86 -5.16 -8.41
N HIS A 191 -2.82 -4.71 -9.23
CA HIS A 191 -3.28 -3.33 -9.21
C HIS A 191 -3.98 -2.98 -7.89
N ALA A 192 -4.77 -3.92 -7.33
CA ALA A 192 -5.38 -3.75 -6.02
C ALA A 192 -4.32 -3.62 -4.90
N GLY A 193 -3.27 -4.45 -4.93
CA GLY A 193 -2.18 -4.38 -3.96
C GLY A 193 -1.38 -3.08 -4.05
N ALA A 194 -1.23 -2.54 -5.26
CA ALA A 194 -0.51 -1.29 -5.51
C ALA A 194 -1.31 -0.05 -5.07
N ILE A 195 -2.62 0.00 -5.33
CA ILE A 195 -3.46 1.17 -4.99
C ILE A 195 -3.95 1.13 -3.55
N PHE A 196 -4.53 0.00 -3.11
CA PHE A 196 -5.25 -0.08 -1.83
C PHE A 196 -4.40 -0.60 -0.67
N ALA A 197 -3.15 -0.95 -0.94
CA ALA A 197 -2.22 -1.65 -0.05
C ALA A 197 -2.37 -3.20 -0.05
N PRO A 198 -1.30 -3.92 0.31
CA PRO A 198 -1.25 -5.39 0.22
C PRO A 198 -2.34 -6.12 1.00
N GLY A 199 -2.81 -5.55 2.12
CA GLY A 199 -3.86 -6.14 2.96
C GLY A 199 -5.23 -6.28 2.29
N TYR A 200 -5.48 -5.59 1.18
CA TYR A 200 -6.74 -5.65 0.43
C TYR A 200 -6.74 -6.67 -0.71
N VAL A 201 -5.58 -7.20 -1.08
CA VAL A 201 -5.43 -8.22 -2.13
C VAL A 201 -6.25 -9.49 -1.85
N PRO A 202 -6.30 -10.04 -0.61
CA PRO A 202 -7.11 -11.23 -0.31
C PRO A 202 -8.60 -11.04 -0.63
N VAL A 203 -9.14 -9.85 -0.36
CA VAL A 203 -10.56 -9.52 -0.61
C VAL A 203 -10.85 -9.54 -2.11
N VAL A 204 -9.94 -8.97 -2.91
CA VAL A 204 -10.07 -8.97 -4.38
C VAL A 204 -9.91 -10.38 -4.95
N CYS A 205 -8.95 -11.17 -4.47
CA CYS A 205 -8.75 -12.57 -4.90
C CYS A 205 -9.97 -13.44 -4.56
N ALA A 206 -10.59 -13.23 -3.40
CA ALA A 206 -11.84 -13.89 -3.02
C ALA A 206 -12.99 -13.53 -3.97
N HIS A 207 -13.10 -12.28 -4.38
CA HIS A 207 -14.10 -11.83 -5.35
C HIS A 207 -13.84 -12.40 -6.76
N LEU A 208 -12.57 -12.47 -7.17
CA LEU A 208 -12.17 -13.06 -8.45
C LEU A 208 -12.39 -14.58 -8.50
N LYS A 209 -12.57 -15.23 -7.34
CA LYS A 209 -12.60 -16.69 -7.14
C LYS A 209 -11.30 -17.38 -7.56
N ASN A 210 -10.18 -16.67 -7.45
CA ASN A 210 -8.86 -17.14 -7.84
C ASN A 210 -7.84 -16.77 -6.76
N GLN A 211 -7.46 -17.74 -5.92
CA GLN A 211 -6.48 -17.54 -4.86
C GLN A 211 -5.03 -17.76 -5.33
N LYS A 212 -4.82 -18.30 -6.54
CA LYS A 212 -3.47 -18.52 -7.10
C LYS A 212 -2.74 -17.19 -7.33
N VAL A 213 -3.49 -16.14 -7.67
CA VAL A 213 -2.94 -14.79 -7.93
C VAL A 213 -2.66 -13.99 -6.65
N LEU A 214 -3.00 -14.52 -5.47
CA LEU A 214 -2.80 -13.85 -4.18
C LEU A 214 -1.34 -13.49 -3.93
N ILE A 215 -0.43 -14.44 -4.18
CA ILE A 215 1.00 -14.26 -3.93
C ILE A 215 1.55 -13.15 -4.83
N SER A 216 1.17 -13.17 -6.11
CA SER A 216 1.54 -12.12 -7.06
C SER A 216 1.03 -10.75 -6.60
N GLY A 217 -0.24 -10.65 -6.19
CA GLY A 217 -0.84 -9.39 -5.73
C GLY A 217 -0.20 -8.83 -4.46
N VAL A 218 0.02 -9.65 -3.43
CA VAL A 218 0.63 -9.21 -2.17
C VAL A 218 2.08 -8.81 -2.37
N ALA A 219 2.86 -9.63 -3.08
CA ALA A 219 4.26 -9.34 -3.36
C ALA A 219 4.40 -8.03 -4.14
N SER A 220 3.64 -7.90 -5.24
CA SER A 220 3.65 -6.69 -6.06
C SER A 220 3.21 -5.44 -5.29
N GLY A 221 2.24 -5.53 -4.38
CA GLY A 221 1.86 -4.42 -3.51
C GLY A 221 2.99 -3.97 -2.56
N ILE A 222 3.69 -4.92 -1.92
CA ILE A 222 4.83 -4.61 -1.03
C ILE A 222 5.97 -3.97 -1.83
N PHE A 223 6.31 -4.54 -2.99
CA PHE A 223 7.31 -3.99 -3.89
C PHE A 223 6.91 -2.60 -4.43
N GLY A 224 5.64 -2.42 -4.79
CA GLY A 224 5.07 -1.16 -5.26
C GLY A 224 5.19 -0.06 -4.20
N TYR A 225 4.86 -0.37 -2.94
CA TYR A 225 4.98 0.57 -1.84
C TYR A 225 6.44 1.03 -1.61
N ALA A 226 7.38 0.08 -1.64
CA ALA A 226 8.80 0.39 -1.50
C ALA A 226 9.31 1.24 -2.67
N THR A 227 9.07 0.81 -3.91
CA THR A 227 9.54 1.50 -5.13
C THR A 227 8.90 2.88 -5.29
N GLY A 228 7.59 3.00 -5.06
CA GLY A 228 6.87 4.27 -5.12
C GLY A 228 7.42 5.30 -4.13
N SER A 229 7.79 4.86 -2.92
CA SER A 229 8.41 5.73 -1.91
C SER A 229 9.74 6.32 -2.40
N PHE A 230 10.59 5.52 -3.05
CA PHE A 230 11.85 6.01 -3.61
C PHE A 230 11.63 6.90 -4.85
N LEU A 231 10.73 6.50 -5.75
CA LEU A 231 10.41 7.28 -6.96
C LEU A 231 9.87 8.66 -6.63
N GLY A 232 8.95 8.79 -5.67
CA GLY A 232 8.39 10.08 -5.27
C GLY A 232 9.46 11.07 -4.79
N ILE A 233 10.48 10.56 -4.11
CA ILE A 233 11.61 11.37 -3.63
C ILE A 233 12.53 11.77 -4.78
N ILE A 234 12.79 10.86 -5.72
CA ILE A 234 13.55 11.16 -6.94
C ILE A 234 12.84 12.28 -7.72
N PHE A 235 11.52 12.18 -7.91
CA PHE A 235 10.74 13.25 -8.54
C PHE A 235 10.87 14.57 -7.78
N THR A 236 10.77 14.54 -6.44
CA THR A 236 10.93 15.75 -5.62
C THR A 236 12.30 16.42 -5.87
N GLN A 237 13.38 15.65 -5.97
CA GLN A 237 14.72 16.17 -6.25
C GLN A 237 14.84 16.72 -7.67
N ILE A 238 14.28 16.03 -8.67
CA ILE A 238 14.27 16.50 -10.07
C ILE A 238 13.51 17.83 -10.18
N PHE A 239 12.33 17.91 -9.58
CA PHE A 239 11.53 19.14 -9.59
C PHE A 239 12.22 20.28 -8.84
N SER A 240 12.87 19.99 -7.70
CA SER A 240 13.63 20.99 -6.96
C SER A 240 14.88 21.50 -7.71
N TYR A 241 15.38 20.77 -8.71
CA TYR A 241 16.50 21.22 -9.54
C TYR A 241 16.02 21.99 -10.78
N LEU A 242 14.80 21.71 -11.24
CA LEU A 242 14.20 22.32 -12.42
C LEU A 242 13.55 23.68 -12.13
N MET A 243 13.13 23.94 -10.89
CA MET A 243 12.42 25.14 -10.44
C MET A 243 13.26 25.95 -9.47
#